data_AF-A0A8B0SJA9-F1
#
_entry.id   AF-A0A8B0SJA9-F1
#
_cell.length_a   1.000
_cell.length_b   1.000
_cell.length_c   1.000
_cell.angle_alpha   90.00
_cell.angle_beta   90.00
_cell.angle_gamma   90.00
#
_symmetry.space_group_name_H-M   'P 1'
#
loop_
_entity.id
_entity.type
_entity.pdbx_description
1 polymer ?
#
loop_
_entity_poly.entity_id
_entity_poly.type
_entity_poly.pdbx_seq_one_letter_code
_entity_poly.pdbx_strand_id
1 'polypeptide(L)'
;MSNPLLSPVSSVTAILDRVDWNKAFIRVAIVLNAVGLLYTAYVYSVYAAYFGYSALAFIGQFLIGLFFLNVVVSNTDGLQVMLASVGMFILANSF
;
A
#
# COMPACT_ATOMS: atom_id res chain seq x y z
N MET A 1 42.62 -21.84 -21.31
CA MET A 1 41.51 -20.94 -21.68
C MET A 1 40.33 -21.30 -20.78
N SER A 2 40.19 -20.60 -19.65
CA SER A 2 39.11 -20.85 -18.67
C SER A 2 37.88 -20.03 -19.05
N ASN A 3 36.78 -20.72 -19.29
CA ASN A 3 35.47 -20.15 -19.58
C ASN A 3 35.00 -19.31 -18.37
N PRO A 4 34.79 -17.99 -18.49
CA PRO A 4 34.30 -17.21 -17.36
C PRO A 4 32.84 -17.58 -17.17
N LEU A 5 32.58 -18.41 -16.16
CA LEU A 5 31.25 -18.63 -15.63
C LEU A 5 30.65 -17.25 -15.32
N LEU A 6 29.75 -16.78 -16.18
CA LEU A 6 28.79 -15.73 -15.87
C LEU A 6 28.12 -16.15 -14.57
N SER A 7 28.53 -15.54 -13.46
CA SER A 7 27.99 -15.89 -12.16
C SER A 7 26.49 -15.57 -12.19
N PRO A 8 25.62 -16.39 -11.58
CA PRO A 8 24.18 -16.10 -11.50
C PRO A 8 23.93 -14.68 -10.94
N VAL A 9 24.84 -14.20 -10.10
CA VAL A 9 24.87 -12.85 -9.52
C VAL A 9 24.96 -11.75 -10.57
N SER A 10 25.77 -11.90 -11.64
CA SER A 10 25.91 -10.87 -12.69
C SER A 10 24.66 -10.78 -13.58
N SER A 11 23.91 -11.88 -13.68
CA SER A 11 22.69 -11.95 -14.49
C SER A 11 21.50 -11.34 -13.76
N VAL A 12 21.39 -11.61 -12.45
CA VAL A 12 20.33 -11.03 -11.60
C VAL A 12 20.51 -9.52 -11.40
N THR A 13 21.74 -9.05 -11.13
CA THR A 13 22.03 -7.61 -11.03
C THR A 13 21.69 -6.87 -12.33
N ALA A 14 22.05 -7.42 -13.49
CA ALA A 14 21.70 -6.84 -14.78
C ALA A 14 20.18 -6.76 -15.06
N ILE A 15 19.37 -7.63 -14.43
CA ILE A 15 17.91 -7.58 -14.51
C ILE A 15 17.37 -6.51 -13.55
N LEU A 16 17.88 -6.48 -12.31
CA LEU A 16 17.46 -5.51 -11.29
C LEU A 16 17.78 -4.05 -11.69
N ASP A 17 18.89 -3.83 -12.41
CA ASP A 17 19.26 -2.50 -12.93
C ASP A 17 18.32 -2.00 -14.02
N ARG A 18 17.55 -2.89 -14.66
CA ARG A 18 16.54 -2.54 -15.68
C ARG A 18 15.16 -2.24 -15.10
N VAL A 19 14.96 -2.50 -13.81
CA VAL A 19 13.67 -2.29 -13.14
C VAL A 19 13.57 -0.83 -12.70
N ASP A 20 12.50 -0.17 -13.12
CA ASP A 20 12.09 1.10 -12.52
C ASP A 20 11.51 0.83 -11.12
N TRP A 21 12.38 0.89 -10.12
CA TRP A 21 12.05 0.64 -8.72
C TRP A 21 11.02 1.61 -8.16
N ASN A 22 10.98 2.86 -8.64
CA ASN A 22 9.98 3.83 -8.20
C ASN A 22 8.59 3.41 -8.69
N LYS A 23 8.47 3.02 -9.96
CA LYS A 23 7.21 2.52 -10.51
C LYS A 23 6.77 1.21 -9.87
N ALA A 24 7.71 0.31 -9.58
CA ALA A 24 7.43 -0.94 -8.85
C ALA A 24 6.93 -0.65 -7.43
N PHE A 25 7.59 0.25 -6.70
CA PHE A 25 7.19 0.69 -5.37
C PHE A 25 5.77 1.25 -5.36
N ILE A 26 5.44 2.16 -6.27
CA ILE A 26 4.11 2.78 -6.34
C ILE A 26 3.02 1.72 -6.62
N ARG A 27 3.28 0.76 -7.52
CA ARG A 27 2.33 -0.33 -7.79
C ARG A 27 2.08 -1.21 -6.57
N VAL A 28 3.13 -1.56 -5.85
CA VAL A 28 3.01 -2.35 -4.62
C VAL A 28 2.27 -1.54 -3.55
N ALA A 29 2.58 -0.25 -3.40
CA ALA A 29 1.90 0.64 -2.48
C ALA A 29 0.40 0.73 -2.75
N ILE A 30 -0.03 0.85 -4.01
CA ILE A 30 -1.45 0.85 -4.39
C ILE A 30 -2.15 -0.42 -3.89
N VAL A 31 -1.57 -1.59 -4.15
CA VAL A 31 -2.15 -2.88 -3.76
C VAL A 31 -2.24 -3.00 -2.24
N LEU A 32 -1.16 -2.64 -1.52
CA LEU A 32 -1.14 -2.72 -0.06
C LEU A 32 -2.13 -1.74 0.60
N ASN A 33 -2.26 -0.51 0.07
CA ASN A 33 -3.25 0.45 0.56
C ASN A 33 -4.68 -0.02 0.29
N ALA A 34 -4.94 -0.64 -0.86
CA ALA A 34 -6.25 -1.22 -1.17
C ALA A 34 -6.60 -2.34 -0.19
N VAL A 35 -5.65 -3.22 0.15
CA VAL A 35 -5.83 -4.26 1.17
C VAL A 35 -6.09 -3.63 2.55
N GLY A 36 -5.33 -2.59 2.92
CA GLY A 36 -5.53 -1.85 4.17
C GLY A 36 -6.94 -1.25 4.27
N LEU A 37 -7.43 -0.64 3.19
CA LEU A 37 -8.78 -0.08 3.14
C LEU A 37 -9.86 -1.17 3.27
N LEU A 38 -9.71 -2.30 2.59
CA LEU A 38 -10.63 -3.44 2.70
C LEU A 38 -10.63 -4.01 4.13
N TYR A 39 -9.48 -4.07 4.79
CA TYR A 39 -9.38 -4.46 6.19
C TYR A 39 -10.11 -3.47 7.11
N THR A 40 -9.91 -2.18 6.92
CA THR A 40 -10.65 -1.14 7.66
C THR A 40 -12.16 -1.27 7.45
N ALA A 41 -12.61 -1.51 6.22
CA ALA A 41 -14.02 -1.74 5.92
C ALA A 41 -14.57 -3.01 6.60
N TYR A 42 -13.77 -4.08 6.66
CA TYR A 42 -14.14 -5.30 7.37
C TYR A 42 -14.29 -5.05 8.88
N VAL A 43 -13.29 -4.45 9.53
CA VAL A 43 -13.36 -4.10 10.96
C VAL A 43 -14.57 -3.21 11.25
N TYR A 44 -14.83 -2.24 10.37
CA TYR A 44 -16.02 -1.41 10.44
C TYR A 44 -17.32 -2.21 10.36
N SER A 45 -17.44 -3.15 9.42
CA SER A 45 -18.63 -3.99 9.28
C SER A 45 -18.91 -4.85 10.53
N VAL A 46 -17.84 -5.34 11.15
CA VAL A 46 -17.90 -6.10 12.40
C VAL A 46 -18.35 -5.19 13.55
N TYR A 47 -17.76 -4.00 13.69
CA TYR A 47 -18.17 -3.02 14.70
C TYR A 47 -19.63 -2.57 14.51
N ALA A 48 -20.08 -2.34 13.29
CA ALA A 48 -21.46 -1.98 12.98
C ALA A 48 -22.44 -3.08 13.37
N ALA A 49 -22.07 -4.36 13.20
CA ALA A 49 -22.88 -5.48 13.65
C ALA A 49 -23.02 -5.55 15.19
N TYR A 50 -21.97 -5.17 15.93
CA TYR A 50 -21.98 -5.18 17.41
C TYR A 50 -22.66 -3.97 18.04
N PHE A 51 -22.46 -2.77 17.49
CA PHE A 51 -22.84 -1.50 18.14
C PHE A 51 -23.94 -0.72 17.38
N GLY A 52 -24.38 -1.22 16.22
CA GLY A 52 -25.46 -0.62 15.44
C GLY A 52 -25.14 0.81 14.96
N TYR A 53 -26.13 1.71 15.01
CA TYR A 53 -26.02 3.09 14.50
C TYR A 53 -24.91 3.93 15.12
N SER A 54 -24.43 3.57 16.32
CA SER A 54 -23.29 4.27 16.95
C SER A 54 -21.97 4.07 16.19
N ALA A 55 -21.90 3.08 15.29
CA ALA A 55 -20.78 2.89 14.38
C ALA A 55 -20.65 4.02 13.35
N LEU A 56 -21.66 4.87 13.13
CA LEU A 56 -21.55 6.03 12.21
C LEU A 56 -20.34 6.94 12.53
N ALA A 57 -19.86 6.98 13.77
CA ALA A 57 -18.64 7.71 14.14
C ALA A 57 -17.39 7.27 13.34
N PHE A 58 -17.33 6.03 12.88
CA PHE A 58 -16.19 5.47 12.15
C PHE A 58 -16.27 5.67 10.64
N ILE A 59 -17.37 6.22 10.09
CA ILE A 59 -17.47 6.50 8.65
C ILE A 59 -16.43 7.54 8.21
N GLY A 60 -16.08 8.48 9.09
CA GLY A 60 -15.01 9.44 8.84
C GLY A 60 -13.65 8.76 8.64
N GLN A 61 -13.36 7.71 9.41
CA GLN A 61 -12.12 6.93 9.25
C GLN A 61 -12.10 6.20 7.91
N PHE A 62 -13.23 5.61 7.49
CA PHE A 62 -13.31 4.98 6.16
C PHE A 62 -13.10 5.99 5.02
N LEU A 63 -13.68 7.18 5.13
CA LEU A 63 -13.47 8.27 4.15
C LEU A 63 -12.02 8.77 4.12
N ILE A 64 -11.35 8.84 5.27
CA ILE A 64 -9.92 9.16 5.35
C ILE A 64 -9.08 8.07 4.65
N GLY A 65 -9.46 6.80 4.80
CA GLY A 65 -8.80 5.69 4.09
C GLY A 65 -8.96 5.79 2.57
N LEU A 66 -10.16 6.13 2.09
CA LEU A 66 -10.41 6.41 0.68
C LEU A 66 -9.58 7.58 0.16
N PHE A 67 -9.41 8.63 0.98
CA PHE A 67 -8.54 9.76 0.65
C PHE A 67 -7.08 9.32 0.47
N PHE A 68 -6.52 8.54 1.41
CA PHE A 68 -5.15 8.05 1.27
C PHE A 68 -4.96 7.14 0.06
N LEU A 69 -5.91 6.24 -0.21
CA LEU A 69 -5.87 5.39 -1.40
C LEU A 69 -5.90 6.24 -2.68
N ASN A 70 -6.73 7.28 -2.73
CA ASN A 70 -6.76 8.19 -3.88
C ASN A 70 -5.42 8.91 -4.08
N VAL A 71 -4.80 9.41 -3.00
CA VAL A 71 -3.45 10.02 -3.06
C VAL A 71 -2.44 9.02 -3.61
N VAL A 72 -2.47 7.76 -3.18
CA VAL A 72 -1.54 6.73 -3.66
C VAL A 72 -1.75 6.38 -5.14
N VAL A 73 -3.00 6.36 -5.63
CA VAL A 73 -3.33 6.02 -7.02
C VAL A 73 -3.08 7.18 -7.98
N SER A 74 -3.28 8.42 -7.53
CA SER A 74 -3.19 9.62 -8.37
C SER A 74 -1.78 10.20 -8.50
N ASN A 75 -0.84 9.80 -7.64
CA ASN A 75 0.51 10.38 -7.60
C ASN A 75 1.57 9.48 -8.23
N THR A 76 2.54 10.13 -8.89
CA THR A 76 3.75 9.49 -9.44
C THR A 76 5.00 9.75 -8.59
N ASP A 77 4.88 10.60 -7.57
CA ASP A 77 5.94 10.91 -6.62
C ASP A 77 5.94 9.88 -5.47
N GLY A 78 7.04 9.13 -5.37
CA GLY A 78 7.23 8.10 -4.35
C GLY A 78 7.15 8.64 -2.93
N LEU A 79 7.54 9.89 -2.67
CA LEU A 79 7.48 10.48 -1.33
C LEU A 79 6.03 10.69 -0.87
N GLN A 80 5.17 11.21 -1.75
CA GLN A 80 3.76 11.42 -1.44
C GLN A 80 3.03 10.09 -1.28
N VAL A 81 3.34 9.12 -2.14
CA VAL A 81 2.82 7.75 -2.04
C VAL A 81 3.25 7.08 -0.74
N MET A 82 4.51 7.27 -0.32
CA MET A 82 5.01 6.74 0.95
C MET A 82 4.29 7.37 2.14
N LEU A 83 4.14 8.71 2.17
CA LEU A 83 3.47 9.41 3.26
C LEU A 83 1.99 8.99 3.39
N ALA A 84 1.28 8.88 2.26
CA ALA A 84 -0.09 8.40 2.24
C ALA A 84 -0.21 6.94 2.71
N SER A 85 0.75 6.09 2.32
CA SER A 85 0.81 4.69 2.78
C SER A 85 1.05 4.58 4.30
N VAL A 86 1.88 5.46 4.86
CA VAL A 86 2.05 5.55 6.32
C VAL A 86 0.75 5.99 7.00
N GLY A 87 0.05 6.98 6.43
CA GLY A 87 -1.27 7.40 6.92
C GLY A 87 -2.29 6.26 6.93
N MET A 88 -2.34 5.47 5.86
CA MET A 88 -3.22 4.30 5.77
C MET A 88 -2.81 3.19 6.75
N PHE A 89 -1.52 2.97 6.98
CA PHE A 89 -1.05 2.02 8.00
C PHE A 89 -1.52 2.43 9.40
N ILE A 90 -1.37 3.71 9.77
CA ILE A 90 -1.84 4.23 11.07
C ILE A 90 -3.35 4.04 11.20
N LEU A 91 -4.11 4.40 10.16
CA LEU A 91 -5.56 4.28 10.14
C LEU A 91 -6.05 2.83 10.27
N ALA A 92 -5.40 1.89 9.59
CA ALA A 92 -5.76 0.47 9.68
C ALA A 92 -5.50 -0.12 11.09
N ASN A 93 -4.60 0.48 11.87
CA ASN A 93 -4.24 0.04 13.23
C ASN A 93 -4.82 0.91 14.34
N SER A 94 -5.68 1.89 14.04
CA SER A 94 -6.28 2.79 15.04
C SER A 94 -7.56 2.24 15.69
N PHE A 95 -7.85 0.94 15.52
CA PHE A 95 -9.06 0.25 15.99
C PHE A 95 -8.82 -0.59 17.25
#